data_AF-A0A2I0KNG1-F1
#
_entry.id   AF-A0A2I0KNG1-F1
#
_cell.length_a   1.000
_cell.length_b   1.000
_cell.length_c   1.000
_cell.angle_alpha   90.00
_cell.angle_beta   90.00
_cell.angle_gamma   90.00
#
_symmetry.space_group_name_H-M   'P 1'
#
loop_
_entity.id
_entity.type
_entity.pdbx_description
1 polymer ?
#
loop_
_entity_poly.entity_id
_entity_poly.type
_entity_poly.pdbx_seq_one_letter_code
_entity_poly.pdbx_strand_id
1 'polypeptide(L)'
;MAIVKEINNYHAIAPEVSTADFKADYKVIVLYEVDKAAESIQHLIKWIIDCYSDSCKLILCSEDDGNILESVKSQCKVIKVDAPVAHEIMEVLIQIARKEDFELSMNFAAKIATKSKQNIRKAIMALEACKAHNYPFVEDQPIPFGWEEVLVELASEILADPSPKRLFFIRGKIQKLLMDFVHPKLILQKLIEQFLRGVESSSRRELYYWHAYYEKRLPTGTTALLKLEEFVAKFMSIHRKSSGRRQYV
;
A
#
# COMPACT_ATOMS: atom_id res chain seq x y z
N MET A 1 -26.93 -27.08 -5.92
CA MET A 1 -26.26 -27.22 -4.60
C MET A 1 -24.91 -27.96 -4.65
N ALA A 2 -24.23 -28.10 -5.80
CA ALA A 2 -22.89 -28.71 -5.86
C ALA A 2 -21.76 -27.67 -6.05
N ILE A 3 -22.05 -26.52 -6.68
CA ILE A 3 -21.01 -25.56 -7.12
C ILE A 3 -20.49 -24.69 -5.97
N VAL A 4 -21.32 -24.36 -4.96
CA VAL A 4 -20.89 -23.54 -3.81
C VAL A 4 -19.97 -24.32 -2.85
N LYS A 5 -20.03 -25.66 -2.87
CA LYS A 5 -19.12 -26.52 -2.09
C LYS A 5 -17.71 -26.61 -2.70
N GLU A 6 -17.55 -26.27 -3.97
CA GLU A 6 -16.29 -26.46 -4.70
C GLU A 6 -15.33 -25.26 -4.57
N ILE A 7 -15.87 -24.06 -4.31
CA ILE A 7 -15.09 -22.83 -4.09
C ILE A 7 -14.28 -22.91 -2.78
N ASN A 8 -14.67 -23.79 -1.85
CA ASN A 8 -14.05 -23.91 -0.54
C ASN A 8 -12.79 -24.80 -0.50
N ASN A 9 -12.49 -25.56 -1.55
CA ASN A 9 -11.44 -26.59 -1.51
C ASN A 9 -10.08 -26.20 -2.11
N TYR A 10 -9.95 -25.04 -2.79
CA TYR A 10 -8.71 -24.69 -3.52
C TYR A 10 -7.90 -23.50 -2.95
N HIS A 11 -8.35 -22.87 -1.86
CA HIS A 11 -7.60 -21.79 -1.21
C HIS A 11 -7.41 -22.06 0.29
N ALA A 12 -6.74 -23.16 0.62
CA ALA A 12 -6.13 -23.37 1.93
C ALA A 12 -4.86 -22.52 2.05
N ILE A 13 -5.03 -21.24 2.38
CA ILE A 13 -3.99 -20.44 3.02
C ILE A 13 -4.51 -20.21 4.44
N ALA A 14 -3.91 -20.91 5.40
CA ALA A 14 -4.29 -20.83 6.80
C ALA A 14 -4.06 -19.40 7.32
N PRO A 15 -5.09 -18.67 7.79
CA PRO A 15 -4.85 -17.51 8.63
C PRO A 15 -4.49 -18.03 10.02
N GLU A 16 -3.35 -17.59 10.55
CA GLU A 16 -3.03 -17.73 11.97
C GLU A 16 -4.09 -17.00 12.79
N VAL A 17 -5.10 -17.74 13.27
CA VAL A 17 -6.13 -17.22 14.17
C VAL A 17 -6.00 -17.97 15.49
N SER A 18 -5.73 -17.19 16.54
CA SER A 18 -5.80 -17.58 17.94
C SER A 18 -6.99 -18.48 18.22
N THR A 19 -6.71 -19.70 18.67
CA THR A 19 -7.70 -20.67 19.16
C THR A 19 -8.29 -20.20 20.48
N ALA A 20 -9.35 -19.41 20.39
CA ALA A 20 -10.34 -19.29 21.45
C ALA A 20 -11.68 -19.71 20.84
N ASP A 21 -12.24 -20.82 21.32
CA ASP A 21 -13.56 -21.32 20.93
C ASP A 21 -14.65 -20.37 21.43
N PHE A 22 -14.83 -19.26 20.72
CA PHE A 22 -16.05 -18.47 20.79
C PHE A 22 -17.04 -19.13 19.84
N LYS A 23 -17.95 -19.95 20.38
CA LYS A 23 -19.24 -20.24 19.72
C LYS A 23 -20.04 -18.95 19.67
N ALA A 24 -19.66 -18.03 18.80
CA ALA A 24 -20.52 -16.93 18.42
C ALA A 24 -21.60 -17.50 17.50
N ASP A 25 -22.87 -17.27 17.82
CA ASP A 25 -24.02 -17.71 17.03
C ASP A 25 -24.09 -17.04 15.64
N TYR A 26 -23.17 -16.11 15.35
CA TYR A 26 -23.08 -15.40 14.09
C TYR A 26 -21.62 -15.22 13.63
N LYS A 27 -21.42 -15.19 12.32
CA LYS A 27 -20.13 -14.88 11.69
C LYS A 27 -20.04 -13.40 11.36
N VAL A 28 -18.86 -12.79 11.52
CA VAL A 28 -18.63 -11.39 11.13
C VAL A 28 -17.82 -11.35 9.84
N ILE A 29 -18.30 -10.62 8.83
CA ILE A 29 -17.60 -10.41 7.56
C ILE A 29 -17.27 -8.93 7.42
N VAL A 30 -15.99 -8.63 7.24
CA VAL A 30 -15.50 -7.26 7.00
C VAL A 30 -15.20 -7.09 5.52
N LEU A 31 -15.85 -6.12 4.87
CA LEU A 31 -15.64 -5.77 3.48
C LEU A 31 -14.95 -4.41 3.41
N TYR A 32 -13.81 -4.35 2.74
CA TYR A 32 -13.03 -3.14 2.53
C TYR A 32 -13.28 -2.54 1.14
N GLU A 33 -13.14 -1.22 1.02
CA GLU A 33 -13.24 -0.46 -0.24
C GLU A 33 -14.57 -0.66 -0.99
N VAL A 34 -15.68 -0.68 -0.24
CA VAL A 34 -17.03 -0.91 -0.79
C VAL A 34 -17.46 0.23 -1.74
N ASP A 35 -16.92 1.44 -1.56
CA ASP A 35 -17.06 2.58 -2.47
C ASP A 35 -16.55 2.33 -3.89
N LYS A 36 -15.55 1.46 -4.05
CA LYS A 36 -14.98 1.12 -5.36
C LYS A 36 -15.74 -0.03 -6.03
N ALA A 37 -16.66 -0.67 -5.33
CA ALA A 37 -17.43 -1.79 -5.85
C ALA A 37 -18.54 -1.30 -6.79
N ALA A 38 -18.74 -2.03 -7.89
CA ALA A 38 -19.82 -1.78 -8.83
C ALA A 38 -21.19 -1.88 -8.16
N GLU A 39 -22.19 -1.15 -8.67
CA GLU A 39 -23.55 -1.11 -8.11
C GLU A 39 -24.19 -2.51 -8.01
N SER A 40 -23.91 -3.40 -8.97
CA SER A 40 -24.38 -4.79 -8.94
C SER A 40 -23.86 -5.58 -7.73
N ILE A 41 -22.63 -5.31 -7.28
CA ILE A 41 -22.04 -5.89 -6.09
C ILE A 41 -22.70 -5.31 -4.84
N GLN A 42 -23.00 -4.01 -4.84
CA GLN A 42 -23.69 -3.38 -3.72
C GLN A 42 -25.12 -3.91 -3.55
N HIS A 43 -25.84 -4.17 -4.65
CA HIS A 43 -27.14 -4.86 -4.61
C HIS A 43 -27.03 -6.28 -4.04
N LEU A 44 -25.97 -7.01 -4.38
CA LEU A 44 -25.72 -8.32 -3.81
C LEU A 44 -25.42 -8.23 -2.29
N ILE A 45 -24.61 -7.25 -1.87
CA ILE A 45 -24.33 -7.02 -0.44
C ILE A 45 -25.63 -6.76 0.31
N LYS A 46 -26.51 -5.90 -0.22
CA LYS A 46 -27.84 -5.67 0.34
C LYS A 46 -28.62 -6.96 0.51
N TRP A 47 -28.69 -7.77 -0.55
CA TRP A 47 -29.40 -9.04 -0.53
C TRP A 47 -28.84 -10.00 0.54
N ILE A 48 -27.51 -10.02 0.74
CA ILE A 48 -26.87 -10.82 1.80
C ILE A 48 -27.27 -10.30 3.19
N ILE A 49 -27.30 -8.98 3.40
CA ILE A 49 -27.75 -8.38 4.67
C ILE A 49 -29.20 -8.79 4.95
N ASP A 50 -30.07 -8.72 3.95
CA ASP A 50 -31.49 -9.06 4.07
C ASP A 50 -31.70 -10.56 4.38
N CYS A 51 -31.03 -11.46 3.65
CA CYS A 51 -31.25 -12.90 3.78
C CYS A 51 -30.52 -13.56 4.96
N TYR A 52 -29.42 -12.99 5.43
CA TYR A 52 -28.53 -13.65 6.41
C TYR A 52 -28.29 -12.82 7.68
N SER A 53 -29.16 -11.87 8.00
CA SER A 53 -29.03 -10.99 9.18
C SER A 53 -28.91 -11.73 10.53
N ASP A 54 -29.49 -12.92 10.64
CA ASP A 54 -29.44 -13.74 11.86
C ASP A 54 -28.12 -14.52 12.00
N SER A 55 -27.54 -14.97 10.88
CA SER A 55 -26.35 -15.83 10.86
C SER A 55 -25.05 -15.05 10.61
N CYS A 56 -25.13 -13.84 10.05
CA CYS A 56 -23.99 -13.06 9.59
C CYS A 56 -24.15 -11.57 9.93
N LYS A 57 -23.09 -10.97 10.44
CA LYS A 57 -22.96 -9.51 10.62
C LYS A 57 -21.91 -8.97 9.66
N LEU A 58 -22.26 -7.90 8.96
CA LEU A 58 -21.39 -7.25 7.97
C LEU A 58 -20.86 -5.93 8.51
N ILE A 59 -19.55 -5.72 8.35
CA ILE A 59 -18.89 -4.44 8.58
C ILE A 59 -18.39 -3.96 7.23
N LEU A 60 -18.92 -2.82 6.77
CA LEU A 60 -18.58 -2.21 5.50
C LEU A 60 -17.64 -1.03 5.78
N CYS A 61 -16.41 -1.11 5.27
CA CYS A 61 -15.43 -0.05 5.38
C CYS A 61 -15.32 0.69 4.03
N SER A 62 -15.48 2.01 4.08
CA SER A 62 -15.46 2.89 2.91
C SER A 62 -14.73 4.18 3.26
N GLU A 63 -14.04 4.78 2.29
CA GLU A 63 -13.42 6.10 2.45
C GLU A 63 -14.41 7.24 2.17
N ASP A 64 -15.29 7.05 1.18
CA ASP A 64 -16.34 8.02 0.83
C ASP A 64 -17.73 7.37 0.92
N ASP A 65 -18.71 8.17 1.32
CA ASP A 65 -20.11 7.78 1.40
C ASP A 65 -20.84 8.02 0.07
N GLY A 66 -20.30 8.85 -0.83
CA GLY A 66 -20.97 9.26 -2.07
C GLY A 66 -21.36 8.13 -3.02
N ASN A 67 -20.53 7.08 -3.10
CA ASN A 67 -20.71 5.97 -4.04
C ASN A 67 -21.53 4.79 -3.50
N ILE A 68 -21.94 4.83 -2.23
CA ILE A 68 -22.70 3.75 -1.62
C ILE A 68 -24.20 3.97 -1.87
N LEU A 69 -24.89 2.94 -2.36
CA LEU A 69 -26.34 2.96 -2.55
C LEU A 69 -27.09 3.19 -1.23
N GLU A 70 -28.09 4.08 -1.25
CA GLU A 70 -28.96 4.36 -0.10
C GLU A 70 -29.67 3.10 0.43
N SER A 71 -29.99 2.16 -0.47
CA SER A 71 -30.59 0.85 -0.14
C SER A 71 -29.72 -0.02 0.77
N VAL A 72 -28.39 0.17 0.76
CA VAL A 72 -27.43 -0.48 1.67
C VAL A 72 -27.29 0.35 2.95
N LYS A 73 -27.16 1.68 2.83
CA LYS A 73 -27.01 2.59 3.97
C LYS A 73 -28.16 2.50 4.96
N SER A 74 -29.39 2.43 4.46
CA SER A 74 -30.62 2.33 5.27
C SER A 74 -30.66 1.10 6.19
N GLN A 75 -29.92 0.03 5.86
CA GLN A 75 -29.84 -1.17 6.70
C GLN A 75 -28.62 -1.20 7.61
N CYS A 76 -27.67 -0.31 7.41
CA CYS A 76 -26.42 -0.27 8.15
C CYS A 76 -26.45 0.87 9.18
N LYS A 77 -25.84 0.64 10.34
CA LYS A 77 -25.53 1.74 11.27
C LYS A 77 -24.29 2.48 10.75
N VAL A 78 -24.46 3.71 10.30
CA VAL A 78 -23.36 4.54 9.79
C VAL A 78 -22.54 5.07 10.96
N ILE A 79 -21.25 4.73 10.99
CA ILE A 79 -20.27 5.28 11.93
C ILE A 79 -19.31 6.14 11.10
N LYS A 80 -19.34 7.46 11.31
CA LYS A 80 -18.40 8.38 10.67
C LYS A 80 -17.15 8.47 11.54
N VAL A 81 -15.99 8.24 10.92
CA VAL A 81 -14.68 8.39 11.55
C VAL A 81 -14.02 9.59 10.92
N ASP A 82 -14.00 10.70 11.66
CA ASP A 82 -13.39 11.94 11.18
C ASP A 82 -11.86 11.84 11.17
N ALA A 83 -11.24 12.61 10.30
CA ALA A 83 -9.80 12.70 10.25
C ALA A 83 -9.27 13.36 11.54
N PRO A 84 -8.22 12.80 12.15
CA PRO A 84 -7.67 13.31 13.39
C PRO A 84 -7.10 14.72 13.22
N VAL A 85 -7.11 15.46 14.32
CA VAL A 85 -6.50 16.78 14.37
C VAL A 85 -4.98 16.64 14.53
N ALA A 86 -4.20 17.62 14.06
CA ALA A 86 -2.74 17.56 14.12
C ALA A 86 -2.20 17.35 15.56
N HIS A 87 -2.89 17.84 16.59
CA HIS A 87 -2.50 17.63 17.99
C HIS A 87 -2.66 16.16 18.43
N GLU A 88 -3.74 15.50 18.03
CA GLU A 88 -3.98 14.07 18.32
C GLU A 88 -2.90 13.19 17.66
N ILE A 89 -2.50 13.54 16.42
CA ILE A 89 -1.40 12.86 15.74
C ILE A 89 -0.10 13.03 16.53
N MET A 90 0.19 14.23 16.99
CA MET A 90 1.39 14.50 17.79
C MET A 90 1.38 13.68 19.10
N GLU A 91 0.24 13.58 19.78
CA GLU A 91 0.10 12.76 20.98
C GLU A 91 0.39 11.27 20.68
N VAL A 92 -0.16 10.74 19.59
CA VAL A 92 0.11 9.36 19.16
C VAL A 92 1.61 9.16 18.87
N LEU A 93 2.26 10.08 18.17
CA LEU A 93 3.70 9.99 17.87
C LEU A 93 4.55 10.02 19.15
N ILE A 94 4.20 10.87 20.13
CA ILE A 94 4.89 10.92 21.43
C ILE A 94 4.65 9.63 22.22
N GLN A 95 3.44 9.07 22.18
CA GLN A 95 3.14 7.79 22.83
C GLN A 95 3.95 6.64 22.23
N ILE A 96 4.13 6.61 20.90
CA ILE A 96 4.97 5.63 20.21
C ILE A 96 6.44 5.80 20.64
N ALA A 97 6.95 7.05 20.66
CA ALA A 97 8.31 7.34 21.09
C ALA A 97 8.61 6.86 22.51
N ARG A 98 7.67 7.07 23.43
CA ARG A 98 7.76 6.58 24.82
C ARG A 98 7.72 5.05 24.93
N LYS A 99 6.95 4.36 24.08
CA LYS A 99 6.85 2.89 24.08
C LYS A 99 8.06 2.21 23.46
N GLU A 100 8.72 2.87 22.53
CA GLU A 100 9.91 2.36 21.84
C GLU A 100 11.23 2.92 22.42
N ASP A 101 11.18 3.56 23.59
CA ASP A 101 12.32 4.10 24.33
C ASP A 101 13.24 5.01 23.50
N PHE A 102 12.66 6.00 22.80
CA PHE A 102 13.45 7.02 22.12
C PHE A 102 12.92 8.45 22.34
N GLU A 103 13.82 9.42 22.25
CA GLU A 103 13.49 10.84 22.47
C GLU A 103 12.95 11.47 21.19
N LEU A 104 11.75 12.05 21.28
CA LEU A 104 11.09 12.78 20.19
C LEU A 104 10.80 14.21 20.65
N SER A 105 11.40 15.20 19.98
CA SER A 105 11.08 16.62 20.23
C SER A 105 9.66 16.96 19.77
N MET A 106 8.95 17.76 20.56
CA MET A 106 7.59 18.24 20.22
C MET A 106 7.57 19.01 18.90
N ASN A 107 8.61 19.80 18.61
CA ASN A 107 8.72 20.55 17.36
C ASN A 107 8.80 19.61 16.15
N PHE A 108 9.54 18.52 16.28
CA PHE A 108 9.70 17.52 15.21
C PHE A 108 8.40 16.73 15.00
N ALA A 109 7.73 16.35 16.09
CA ALA A 109 6.42 15.71 16.04
C ALA A 109 5.35 16.61 15.36
N ALA A 110 5.34 17.90 15.68
CA ALA A 110 4.48 18.89 15.04
C ALA A 110 4.78 19.01 13.53
N LYS A 111 6.07 19.07 13.13
CA LYS A 111 6.48 19.09 11.72
C LYS A 111 5.96 17.86 10.96
N ILE A 112 6.04 16.66 11.55
CA ILE A 112 5.52 15.41 10.96
C ILE A 112 3.99 15.47 10.85
N ALA A 113 3.30 15.90 11.91
CA ALA A 113 1.84 15.99 11.95
C ALA A 113 1.28 16.99 10.93
N THR A 114 1.93 18.14 10.73
CA THR A 114 1.51 19.11 9.70
C THR A 114 1.70 18.56 8.29
N LYS A 115 2.83 17.89 8.03
CA LYS A 115 3.14 17.33 6.71
C LYS A 115 2.34 16.07 6.37
N SER A 116 1.84 15.34 7.36
CA SER A 116 1.07 14.10 7.14
C SER A 116 -0.33 14.30 6.58
N LYS A 117 -0.83 15.55 6.50
CA LYS A 117 -2.17 15.90 6.01
C LYS A 117 -3.27 15.06 6.70
N GLN A 118 -3.25 15.03 8.03
CA GLN A 118 -4.21 14.31 8.87
C GLN A 118 -4.21 12.78 8.72
N ASN A 119 -3.17 12.20 8.11
CA ASN A 119 -3.06 10.75 7.96
C ASN A 119 -2.09 10.16 8.99
N ILE A 120 -2.62 9.47 10.00
CA ILE A 120 -1.83 8.86 11.08
C ILE A 120 -0.86 7.81 10.52
N ARG A 121 -1.31 6.96 9.60
CA ARG A 121 -0.45 5.92 9.01
C ARG A 121 0.78 6.54 8.35
N LYS A 122 0.59 7.59 7.54
CA LYS A 122 1.70 8.33 6.91
C LYS A 122 2.60 8.99 7.95
N ALA A 123 2.03 9.55 9.02
CA ALA A 123 2.82 10.16 10.10
C ALA A 123 3.72 9.14 10.82
N ILE A 124 3.19 7.97 11.16
CA ILE A 124 3.93 6.89 11.82
C ILE A 124 5.04 6.37 10.90
N MET A 125 4.71 6.06 9.65
CA MET A 125 5.71 5.59 8.66
C MET A 125 6.82 6.63 8.44
N ALA A 126 6.49 7.92 8.42
CA ALA A 126 7.47 8.98 8.31
C ALA A 126 8.38 9.06 9.54
N LEU A 127 7.83 8.90 10.75
CA LEU A 127 8.60 8.85 11.99
C LEU A 127 9.57 7.65 12.01
N GLU A 128 9.09 6.46 11.66
CA GLU A 128 9.91 5.24 11.55
C GLU A 128 11.04 5.43 10.53
N ALA A 129 10.74 5.99 9.36
CA ALA A 129 11.74 6.26 8.33
C ALA A 129 12.81 7.26 8.80
N CYS A 130 12.41 8.30 9.56
CA CYS A 130 13.35 9.26 10.13
C CYS A 130 14.28 8.60 11.16
N LYS A 131 13.71 7.78 12.05
CA LYS A 131 14.44 7.08 13.13
C LYS A 131 15.44 6.06 12.57
N ALA A 132 15.01 5.26 11.59
CA ALA A 132 15.85 4.23 10.99
C ALA A 132 17.09 4.79 10.27
N HIS A 133 17.03 6.06 9.86
CA HIS A 133 18.12 6.69 9.13
C HIS A 133 19.12 7.40 10.03
N ASN A 134 18.64 8.31 10.89
CA ASN A 134 19.48 9.11 11.76
C ASN A 134 18.79 9.30 13.12
N TYR A 135 19.40 8.73 14.15
CA TYR A 135 19.03 8.96 15.55
C TYR A 135 20.31 9.27 16.34
N PRO A 136 20.35 10.31 17.20
CA PRO A 136 19.26 11.23 17.59
C PRO A 136 18.73 12.13 16.47
N PHE A 137 17.47 12.57 16.58
CA PHE A 137 16.84 13.42 15.57
C PHE A 137 17.47 14.81 15.48
N VAL A 138 17.62 15.32 14.26
CA VAL A 138 18.03 16.71 13.98
C VAL A 138 16.81 17.51 13.52
N GLU A 139 16.65 18.76 13.97
CA GLU A 139 15.44 19.54 13.68
C GLU A 139 15.19 19.78 12.18
N ASP A 140 16.26 19.82 11.37
CA ASP A 140 16.20 20.02 9.91
C ASP A 140 16.31 18.73 9.12
N GLN A 141 16.10 17.57 9.75
CA GLN A 141 16.02 16.31 9.03
C GLN A 141 14.81 16.36 8.07
N PRO A 142 15.01 16.11 6.77
CA PRO A 142 13.91 16.10 5.83
C PRO A 142 13.06 14.85 6.07
N ILE A 143 11.75 15.07 5.99
CA ILE A 143 10.75 14.04 6.32
C ILE A 143 10.19 13.50 5.00
N PRO A 144 10.31 12.19 4.73
CA PRO A 144 9.92 11.58 3.46
C PRO A 144 8.40 11.57 3.29
N PHE A 145 7.83 12.64 2.70
CA PHE A 145 6.43 12.71 2.28
C PHE A 145 6.33 12.86 0.75
N GLY A 146 5.29 12.28 0.13
CA GLY A 146 5.02 12.43 -1.31
C GLY A 146 5.91 11.61 -2.24
N TRP A 147 6.82 10.79 -1.71
CA TRP A 147 7.70 9.93 -2.51
C TRP A 147 6.94 8.92 -3.38
N GLU A 148 5.74 8.50 -2.94
CA GLU A 148 4.88 7.59 -3.70
C GLU A 148 4.41 8.21 -5.03
N GLU A 149 4.03 9.48 -5.04
CA GLU A 149 3.55 10.19 -6.24
C GLU A 149 4.67 10.28 -7.28
N VAL A 150 5.88 10.62 -6.83
CA VAL A 150 7.09 10.62 -7.67
C VAL A 150 7.35 9.24 -8.28
N LEU A 151 7.14 8.16 -7.52
CA LEU A 151 7.33 6.79 -8.03
C LEU A 151 6.20 6.35 -8.98
N VAL A 152 4.98 6.82 -8.79
CA VAL A 152 3.86 6.56 -9.72
C VAL A 152 4.14 7.23 -11.06
N GLU A 153 4.56 8.51 -11.05
CA GLU A 153 4.97 9.23 -12.24
C GLU A 153 6.20 8.58 -12.91
N LEU A 154 7.18 8.17 -12.11
CA LEU A 154 8.36 7.48 -12.62
C LEU A 154 7.98 6.15 -13.29
N ALA A 155 7.08 5.38 -12.67
CA ALA A 155 6.65 4.10 -13.21
C ALA A 155 5.84 4.27 -14.51
N SER A 156 4.99 5.29 -14.61
CA SER A 156 4.25 5.60 -15.84
C SER A 156 5.18 6.03 -16.97
N GLU A 157 6.22 6.83 -16.67
CA GLU A 157 7.27 7.21 -17.63
C GLU A 157 8.05 5.99 -18.15
N ILE A 158 8.33 5.01 -17.29
CA ILE A 158 9.04 3.77 -17.65
C ILE A 158 8.17 2.85 -18.51
N LEU A 159 6.89 2.73 -18.16
CA LEU A 159 5.93 1.92 -18.92
C LEU A 159 5.67 2.52 -20.32
N ALA A 160 5.64 3.84 -20.43
CA ALA A 160 5.45 4.54 -21.70
C ALA A 160 6.66 4.44 -22.64
N ASP A 161 7.88 4.59 -22.12
CA ASP A 161 9.12 4.51 -22.91
C ASP A 161 10.21 3.72 -22.18
N PRO A 162 10.30 2.39 -22.42
CA PRO A 162 11.31 1.52 -21.82
C PRO A 162 12.67 1.62 -22.55
N SER A 163 13.12 2.84 -22.88
CA SER A 163 14.39 3.05 -23.57
C SER A 163 15.56 3.22 -22.56
N PRO A 164 16.75 2.66 -22.86
CA PRO A 164 17.92 2.79 -21.99
C PRO A 164 18.41 4.24 -21.87
N LYS A 165 18.02 5.13 -22.81
CA LYS A 165 18.33 6.57 -22.74
C LYS A 165 17.66 7.25 -21.55
N ARG A 166 16.48 6.76 -21.12
CA ARG A 166 15.76 7.30 -19.96
C ARG A 166 16.33 6.85 -18.62
N LEU A 167 17.14 5.79 -18.61
CA LEU A 167 17.71 5.23 -17.37
C LEU A 167 18.51 6.28 -16.57
N PHE A 168 19.19 7.21 -17.25
CA PHE A 168 19.91 8.31 -16.61
C PHE A 168 18.98 9.25 -15.82
N PHE A 169 17.85 9.64 -16.39
CA PHE A 169 16.87 10.51 -15.72
C PHE A 169 16.19 9.77 -14.55
N ILE A 170 15.88 8.49 -14.74
CA ILE A 170 15.31 7.63 -13.70
C ILE A 170 16.28 7.48 -12.53
N ARG A 171 17.57 7.26 -12.82
CA ARG A 171 18.63 7.21 -11.82
C ARG A 171 18.67 8.50 -10.99
N GLY A 172 18.59 9.67 -11.63
CA GLY A 172 18.55 10.95 -10.92
C GLY A 172 17.34 11.08 -9.99
N LYS A 173 16.14 10.67 -10.43
CA LYS A 173 14.93 10.68 -9.61
C LYS A 173 15.02 9.69 -8.43
N ILE A 174 15.47 8.45 -8.67
CA ILE A 174 15.68 7.46 -7.60
C ILE A 174 16.75 7.93 -6.61
N GLN A 175 17.84 8.53 -7.09
CA GLN A 175 18.86 9.11 -6.24
C GLN A 175 18.27 10.21 -5.35
N LYS A 176 17.44 11.10 -5.90
CA LYS A 176 16.74 12.11 -5.11
C LYS A 176 15.85 11.48 -4.03
N LEU A 177 15.09 10.43 -4.35
CA LEU A 177 14.27 9.72 -3.37
C LEU A 177 15.08 9.05 -2.25
N LEU A 178 16.24 8.50 -2.58
CA LEU A 178 17.16 7.95 -1.57
C LEU A 178 17.75 9.06 -0.69
N MET A 179 18.04 10.23 -1.27
CA MET A 179 18.49 11.42 -0.54
C MET A 179 17.38 12.06 0.29
N ASP A 180 16.12 11.92 -0.13
CA ASP A 180 14.92 12.34 0.59
C ASP A 180 14.48 11.29 1.63
N PHE A 181 15.36 10.34 1.98
CA PHE A 181 15.22 9.38 3.09
C PHE A 181 14.13 8.33 2.90
N VAL A 182 13.80 7.98 1.66
CA VAL A 182 12.88 6.89 1.35
C VAL A 182 13.62 5.56 1.41
N HIS A 183 13.13 4.63 2.24
CA HIS A 183 13.77 3.33 2.40
C HIS A 183 13.78 2.55 1.05
N PRO A 184 14.92 1.99 0.60
CA PRO A 184 15.02 1.32 -0.70
C PRO A 184 13.99 0.22 -0.93
N LYS A 185 13.64 -0.55 0.11
CA LYS A 185 12.61 -1.59 0.01
C LYS A 185 11.23 -1.03 -0.34
N LEU A 186 10.89 0.14 0.20
CA LEU A 186 9.62 0.81 -0.10
C LEU A 186 9.60 1.30 -1.55
N ILE A 187 10.73 1.82 -2.04
CA ILE A 187 10.88 2.18 -3.46
C ILE A 187 10.65 0.97 -4.36
N LEU A 188 11.33 -0.15 -4.05
CA LEU A 188 11.20 -1.39 -4.81
C LEU A 188 9.76 -1.91 -4.79
N GLN A 189 9.12 -1.92 -3.61
CA GLN A 189 7.74 -2.38 -3.42
C GLN A 189 6.72 -1.50 -4.15
N LYS A 190 6.92 -0.18 -4.17
CA LYS A 190 6.01 0.71 -4.90
C LYS A 190 6.18 0.59 -6.40
N LEU A 191 7.42 0.48 -6.89
CA LEU A 191 7.69 0.29 -8.32
C LEU A 191 7.06 -1.01 -8.86
N ILE A 192 7.20 -2.13 -8.14
CA ILE A 192 6.61 -3.40 -8.54
C ILE A 192 5.08 -3.32 -8.61
N GLU A 193 4.45 -2.66 -7.62
CA GLU A 193 3.00 -2.45 -7.59
C GLU A 193 2.52 -1.72 -8.85
N GLN A 194 3.22 -0.66 -9.26
CA GLN A 194 2.87 0.11 -10.46
C GLN A 194 3.14 -0.66 -11.75
N PHE A 195 4.26 -1.38 -11.84
CA PHE A 195 4.58 -2.19 -13.01
C PHE A 195 3.57 -3.33 -13.20
N LEU A 196 3.11 -3.97 -12.13
CA LEU A 196 2.11 -5.05 -12.24
C LEU A 196 0.75 -4.57 -12.77
N ARG A 197 0.38 -3.31 -12.49
CA ARG A 197 -0.84 -2.68 -13.02
C ARG A 197 -0.74 -2.43 -14.53
N GLY A 198 0.44 -2.09 -15.04
CA GLY A 198 0.66 -1.75 -16.45
C GLY A 198 1.03 -2.91 -17.37
N VAL A 199 1.32 -4.11 -16.84
CA VAL A 199 1.92 -5.23 -17.61
C VAL A 199 0.95 -6.40 -17.78
N GLU A 200 1.07 -7.08 -18.93
CA GLU A 200 0.33 -8.30 -19.26
C GLU A 200 0.54 -9.45 -18.27
N SER A 201 -0.48 -10.30 -18.15
CA SER A 201 -0.51 -11.50 -17.30
C SER A 201 0.69 -12.45 -17.51
N SER A 202 1.19 -12.52 -18.75
CA SER A 202 2.30 -13.40 -19.18
C SER A 202 3.63 -13.06 -18.48
N SER A 203 3.88 -11.76 -18.24
CA SER A 203 5.15 -11.27 -17.70
C SER A 203 5.12 -11.06 -16.18
N ARG A 204 3.93 -11.14 -15.55
CA ARG A 204 3.78 -10.96 -14.09
C ARG A 204 4.59 -11.97 -13.28
N ARG A 205 4.64 -13.24 -13.71
CA ARG A 205 5.40 -14.31 -13.02
C ARG A 205 6.90 -14.01 -13.00
N GLU A 206 7.45 -13.62 -14.15
CA GLU A 206 8.86 -13.24 -14.26
C GLU A 206 9.15 -12.00 -13.40
N LEU A 207 8.23 -11.05 -13.36
CA LEU A 207 8.38 -9.84 -12.57
C LEU A 207 8.40 -10.10 -11.05
N TYR A 208 7.53 -10.98 -10.55
CA TYR A 208 7.56 -11.42 -9.15
C TYR A 208 8.88 -12.11 -8.78
N TYR A 209 9.42 -12.95 -9.68
CA TYR A 209 10.72 -13.59 -9.46
C TYR A 209 11.84 -12.55 -9.30
N TRP A 210 11.90 -11.55 -10.18
CA TRP A 210 12.92 -10.52 -10.08
C TRP A 210 12.73 -9.62 -8.87
N HIS A 211 11.49 -9.28 -8.50
CA HIS A 211 11.22 -8.53 -7.28
C HIS A 211 11.82 -9.25 -6.05
N ALA A 212 11.50 -10.53 -5.85
CA ALA A 212 12.02 -11.32 -4.74
C ALA A 212 13.56 -11.47 -4.78
N TYR A 213 14.14 -11.56 -5.98
CA TYR A 213 15.59 -11.62 -6.17
C TYR A 213 16.29 -10.35 -5.71
N TYR A 214 15.78 -9.17 -6.11
CA TYR A 214 16.38 -7.89 -5.77
C TYR A 214 16.09 -7.49 -4.33
N GLU A 215 14.92 -7.81 -3.79
CA GLU A 215 14.55 -7.52 -2.40
C GLU A 215 15.54 -8.13 -1.40
N LYS A 216 15.93 -9.40 -1.59
CA LYS A 216 16.92 -10.10 -0.75
C LYS A 216 18.33 -9.52 -0.86
N ARG A 217 18.64 -8.79 -1.93
CA ARG A 217 19.97 -8.29 -2.28
C ARG A 217 20.06 -6.77 -2.19
N LEU A 218 19.03 -6.11 -1.69
CA LEU A 218 18.94 -4.67 -1.63
C LEU A 218 19.72 -4.17 -0.41
N PRO A 219 20.81 -3.41 -0.59
CA PRO A 219 21.51 -2.80 0.53
C PRO A 219 20.68 -1.63 1.09
N THR A 220 21.04 -1.15 2.27
CA THR A 220 20.39 -0.01 2.91
C THR A 220 21.02 1.32 2.46
N GLY A 221 20.23 2.40 2.54
CA GLY A 221 20.67 3.76 2.23
C GLY A 221 20.99 4.00 0.75
N THR A 222 21.89 4.96 0.49
CA THR A 222 22.22 5.47 -0.86
C THR A 222 22.95 4.46 -1.75
N THR A 223 23.61 3.45 -1.15
CA THR A 223 24.26 2.35 -1.89
C THR A 223 23.27 1.48 -2.65
N ALA A 224 21.98 1.54 -2.31
CA ALA A 224 20.91 0.83 -2.99
C ALA A 224 20.62 1.33 -4.41
N LEU A 225 21.12 2.52 -4.78
CA LEU A 225 20.88 3.14 -6.08
C LEU A 225 21.22 2.18 -7.24
N LEU A 226 22.37 1.52 -7.17
CA LEU A 226 22.82 0.60 -8.23
C LEU A 226 21.87 -0.60 -8.37
N LYS A 227 21.40 -1.17 -7.27
CA LYS A 227 20.48 -2.31 -7.29
C LYS A 227 19.07 -1.95 -7.75
N LEU A 228 18.60 -0.76 -7.38
CA LEU A 228 17.34 -0.23 -7.89
C LEU A 228 17.42 0.06 -9.40
N GLU A 229 18.54 0.61 -9.87
CA GLU A 229 18.80 0.84 -11.29
C GLU A 229 18.88 -0.48 -12.07
N GLU A 230 19.60 -1.48 -11.56
CA GLU A 230 19.64 -2.84 -12.13
C GLU A 230 18.23 -3.45 -12.25
N PHE A 231 17.40 -3.31 -11.21
CA PHE A 231 16.01 -3.78 -11.23
C PHE A 231 15.19 -3.09 -12.33
N VAL A 232 15.27 -1.76 -12.44
CA VAL A 232 14.54 -1.00 -13.48
C VAL A 232 15.03 -1.39 -14.88
N ALA A 233 16.34 -1.48 -15.10
CA ALA A 233 16.90 -1.91 -16.38
C ALA A 233 16.44 -3.32 -16.75
N LYS A 234 16.36 -4.23 -15.76
CA LYS A 234 15.84 -5.58 -15.97
C LYS A 234 14.36 -5.56 -16.34
N PHE A 235 13.56 -4.74 -15.67
CA PHE A 235 12.15 -4.54 -16.00
C PHE A 235 11.96 -4.04 -17.44
N MET A 236 12.69 -3.00 -17.85
CA MET A 236 12.65 -2.46 -19.21
C MET A 236 12.96 -3.53 -20.26
N SER A 237 13.93 -4.40 -19.99
CA SER A 237 14.29 -5.53 -20.86
C SER A 237 13.13 -6.53 -21.03
N ILE A 238 12.47 -6.89 -19.93
CA ILE A 238 11.33 -7.82 -19.93
C ILE A 238 10.16 -7.18 -20.71
N HIS A 239 9.83 -5.93 -20.38
CA HIS A 239 8.74 -5.20 -21.03
C HIS A 239 8.95 -5.05 -22.55
N ARG A 240 10.18 -4.75 -22.98
CA ARG A 240 10.51 -4.66 -24.41
C ARG A 240 10.38 -6.02 -25.12
N LYS A 241 10.77 -7.12 -24.47
CA LYS A 241 10.62 -8.48 -25.04
C LYS A 241 9.16 -8.88 -25.18
N SER A 242 8.31 -8.56 -24.21
CA SER A 242 6.88 -8.83 -24.29
C SER A 242 6.19 -7.97 -25.35
N SER A 243 6.53 -6.68 -25.46
CA SER A 243 5.94 -5.78 -26.47
C SER A 243 6.46 -6.05 -27.88
N GLY A 244 7.73 -6.46 -28.03
CA GLY A 244 8.30 -6.84 -29.34
C GLY A 244 7.70 -8.12 -29.92
N ARG A 245 7.23 -9.05 -29.07
CA ARG A 245 6.48 -10.23 -29.54
C ARG A 245 5.12 -9.88 -30.16
N ARG A 246 4.55 -8.69 -29.88
CA ARG A 246 3.32 -8.21 -30.53
C ARG A 246 3.52 -7.67 -31.96
N GLN A 247 4.75 -7.33 -32.37
CA GLN A 247 5.01 -6.80 -33.73
C GLN A 247 5.22 -7.90 -34.79
N TYR A 248 5.27 -9.16 -34.37
CA TYR A 248 5.51 -10.32 -35.25
C TYR A 248 4.36 -11.35 -35.21
N VAL A 249 3.15 -10.93 -34.80
CA VAL A 249 1.92 -11.73 -34.89
C VAL A 249 0.89 -10.95 -35.71
#